data_AF-N6W3E0-F1
#
_entry.id   AF-N6W3E0-F1
#
_cell.length_a   1.000
_cell.length_b   1.000
_cell.length_c   1.000
_cell.angle_alpha   90.00
_cell.angle_beta   90.00
_cell.angle_gamma   90.00
#
_symmetry.space_group_name_H-M   'P 1'
#
loop_
_entity.id
_entity.type
_entity.pdbx_description
1 polymer ?
#
loop_
_entity_poly.entity_id
_entity_poly.type
_entity_poly.pdbx_seq_one_letter_code
_entity_poly.pdbx_strand_id
1 'polypeptide(L)' 'MAFDSLQSFWVMDGHGPYVWTCYIVFFAALIGLAVWSLGQRRQVIARQRWQHRLAQRQTHTTDPDSKKSTA' A
#
# COMPACT_ATOMS: atom_id res chain seq x y z
N MET A 1 -9.97 -37.08 26.29
CA MET A 1 -9.01 -36.10 25.74
C MET A 1 -8.98 -36.26 24.23
N ALA A 2 -9.93 -35.64 23.54
CA ALA A 2 -10.28 -35.92 22.14
C ALA A 2 -9.85 -34.80 21.17
N PHE A 3 -8.69 -34.18 21.44
CA PHE A 3 -8.11 -33.10 20.63
C PHE A 3 -6.63 -33.32 20.25
N ASP A 4 -6.09 -34.53 20.40
CA ASP A 4 -4.74 -34.84 19.87
C ASP A 4 -4.74 -35.05 18.34
N SER A 5 -5.90 -34.98 17.69
CA SER A 5 -6.08 -35.30 16.28
C SER A 5 -5.52 -34.26 15.32
N LEU A 6 -5.45 -32.95 15.66
CA LEU A 6 -4.83 -31.95 14.78
C LEU A 6 -3.29 -32.01 14.80
N GLN A 7 -2.72 -32.27 15.98
CA GLN A 7 -1.29 -32.53 16.16
C GLN A 7 -0.90 -33.84 15.45
N SER A 8 -1.75 -34.88 15.57
CA SER A 8 -1.56 -36.17 14.91
C SER A 8 -1.73 -36.08 13.38
N PHE A 9 -2.57 -35.20 12.84
CA PHE A 9 -2.59 -34.89 11.39
C PHE A 9 -1.35 -34.12 10.91
N TRP A 10 -0.65 -33.42 11.81
CA TRP A 10 0.61 -32.76 11.53
C TRP A 10 1.82 -33.70 11.66
N VAL A 11 1.70 -34.75 12.47
CA VAL A 11 2.77 -35.69 12.86
C VAL A 11 2.64 -37.06 12.18
N MET A 12 1.47 -37.44 11.66
CA MET A 12 1.30 -38.63 10.82
C MET A 12 1.83 -38.28 9.43
N ASP A 13 3.01 -38.80 9.08
CA ASP A 13 3.77 -38.57 7.84
C ASP A 13 4.66 -37.30 7.72
N GLY A 14 4.85 -36.49 8.76
CA GLY A 14 5.89 -35.44 8.78
C GLY A 14 5.80 -34.33 7.72
N HIS A 15 4.77 -34.35 6.85
CA HIS A 15 4.58 -33.41 5.74
C HIS A 15 3.66 -32.22 6.08
N GLY A 16 2.88 -32.31 7.17
CA GLY A 16 2.01 -31.23 7.65
C GLY A 16 2.74 -29.88 7.83
N PRO A 17 3.89 -29.82 8.52
CA PRO A 17 4.65 -28.58 8.71
C PRO A 17 5.06 -27.93 7.39
N TYR A 18 5.47 -28.74 6.41
CA TYR A 18 5.99 -28.27 5.13
C TYR A 18 4.93 -27.53 4.32
N VAL A 19 3.72 -28.08 4.23
CA VAL A 19 2.61 -27.46 3.50
C VAL A 19 2.25 -26.11 4.10
N TRP A 20 2.17 -26.03 5.43
CA TRP A 20 1.93 -24.78 6.13
C TRP A 20 3.05 -23.76 5.94
N THR A 21 4.32 -24.18 5.96
CA THR A 21 5.44 -23.26 5.65
C THR A 21 5.35 -22.72 4.22
N CYS A 22 5.01 -23.55 3.23
CA CYS A 22 4.82 -23.10 1.85
C CYS A 22 3.68 -22.07 1.75
N TYR A 23 2.55 -22.29 2.44
CA TYR A 23 1.47 -21.32 2.50
C TYR A 23 1.90 -20.03 3.19
N ILE A 24 2.61 -20.11 4.32
CA ILE A 24 3.09 -18.92 5.05
C ILE A 24 4.03 -18.11 4.17
N VAL A 25 4.98 -18.75 3.48
CA VAL A 25 5.93 -18.07 2.59
C VAL A 25 5.19 -17.40 1.43
N PHE A 26 4.24 -18.10 0.81
CA PHE A 26 3.43 -17.55 -0.28
C PHE A 26 2.57 -16.36 0.17
N PHE A 27 1.87 -16.48 1.30
CA PHE A 27 1.07 -15.40 1.86
C PHE A 27 1.95 -14.23 2.30
N ALA A 28 3.12 -14.48 2.90
CA ALA A 28 4.07 -13.44 3.28
C ALA A 28 4.57 -12.67 2.05
N ALA A 29 4.87 -13.36 0.95
CA ALA A 29 5.25 -12.72 -0.31
C ALA A 29 4.10 -11.88 -0.89
N LEU A 30 2.87 -12.41 -0.92
CA LEU A 30 1.69 -11.67 -1.38
C LEU A 30 1.42 -10.42 -0.53
N ILE A 31 1.47 -10.56 0.80
CA ILE A 31 1.27 -9.45 1.74
C ILE A 31 2.38 -8.42 1.55
N GLY A 32 3.64 -8.85 1.43
CA GLY A 32 4.78 -7.98 1.15
C GLY A 32 4.59 -7.17 -0.14
N LEU A 33 4.17 -7.83 -1.22
CA LEU A 33 3.89 -7.17 -2.50
C LEU A 33 2.68 -6.23 -2.42
N ALA A 34 1.63 -6.63 -1.72
CA ALA A 34 0.43 -5.82 -1.53
C ALA A 34 0.76 -4.55 -0.73
N VAL A 35 1.49 -4.68 0.39
CA VAL A 35 1.94 -3.56 1.21
C VAL A 35 2.85 -2.63 0.40
N TRP A 36 3.79 -3.20 -0.36
CA TRP A 36 4.65 -2.41 -1.24
C TRP A 36 3.84 -1.64 -2.30
N SER A 37 2.92 -2.33 -2.97
CA SER A 37 2.04 -1.76 -4.00
C SER A 37 1.15 -0.64 -3.45
N LEU A 38 0.54 -0.85 -2.28
CA LEU A 38 -0.26 0.17 -1.60
C LEU A 38 0.59 1.35 -1.12
N GLY A 39 1.80 1.09 -0.61
CA GLY A 39 2.76 2.11 -0.22
C GLY A 39 3.16 3.01 -1.38
N GLN A 40 3.49 2.42 -2.54
CA GLN A 40 3.83 3.15 -3.76
C GLN A 40 2.66 4.02 -4.24
N ARG A 41 1.43 3.50 -4.25
CA ARG A 41 0.23 4.28 -4.60
C ARG A 41 0.02 5.48 -3.68
N ARG A 42 0.21 5.32 -2.37
CA ARG A 42 0.10 6.42 -1.39
C ARG A 42 1.18 7.48 -1.61
N GLN A 43 2.41 7.07 -1.93
CA GLN A 43 3.50 8.00 -2.22
C GLN A 43 3.24 8.83 -3.48
N VAL A 44 2.69 8.21 -4.54
CA VAL A 44 2.34 8.92 -5.78
C VAL A 44 1.23 9.96 -5.54
N ILE A 45 0.15 9.58 -4.84
CA ILE A 45 -0.94 10.51 -4.53
C ILE A 45 -0.47 11.66 -3.63
N ALA A 46 0.39 11.39 -2.65
CA ALA A 46 0.95 12.42 -1.78
C ALA A 46 1.76 13.46 -2.58
N ARG A 47 2.55 13.03 -3.56
CA ARG A 47 3.31 13.92 -4.44
C ARG A 47 2.39 14.78 -5.32
N GLN A 48 1.34 14.19 -5.88
CA GLN A 48 0.37 14.92 -6.71
C GLN A 48 -0.33 16.03 -5.92
N ARG A 49 -0.77 15.75 -4.69
CA ARG A 49 -1.42 16.75 -3.82
C ARG A 49 -0.51 17.95 -3.52
N TRP A 50 0.79 17.71 -3.36
CA TRP A 50 1.74 18.78 -3.09
C TRP A 50 1.93 19.70 -4.30
N GLN A 51 2.00 19.13 -5.51
CA GLN A 51 2.09 19.88 -6.76
C GLN A 51 0.83 20.70 -7.05
N HIS A 52 -0.38 20.15 -6.83
CA HIS A 52 -1.62 20.89 -7.01
C HIS A 52 -1.73 22.12 -6.10
N ARG A 53 -1.26 22.04 -4.85
CA ARG A 53 -1.25 23.19 -3.92
C ARG A 53 -0.34 24.32 -4.38
N LEU A 54 0.78 24.00 -5.04
CA LEU A 54 1.70 24.99 -5.59
C LEU A 54 1.13 25.64 -6.86
N ALA A 55 0.50 24.85 -7.73
CA ALA A 55 -0.12 25.35 -8.96
C ALA A 55 -1.29 26.32 -8.67
N GLN A 56 -2.11 26.05 -7.65
CA GLN A 56 -3.21 26.96 -7.27
C GLN A 56 -2.73 28.28 -6.68
N ARG A 57 -1.54 28.32 -6.06
CA ARG A 57 -0.95 29.58 -5.58
C ARG A 57 -0.52 30.48 -6.73
N GLN A 58 -0.11 29.93 -7.87
CA GLN A 58 0.32 30.72 -9.02
C GLN A 58 -0.87 31.33 -9.78
N THR A 59 -1.99 30.61 -9.93
CA THR A 59 -3.17 31.10 -10.64
C THR A 59 -3.86 32.30 -9.98
N HIS A 60 -3.66 32.53 -8.68
CA HIS A 60 -4.21 33.71 -7.98
C HIS A 60 -3.27 34.95 -8.05
N THR A 61 -2.03 34.79 -8.49
CA THR A 61 -1.08 35.92 -8.62
C THR A 61 -0.99 36.48 -10.04
N THR A 62 -1.46 35.74 -11.03
CA THR A 62 -1.72 36.25 -12.38
C THR A 62 -3.20 36.62 -12.50
N ASP A 63 -3.63 37.55 -11.66
CA ASP A 63 -4.84 38.33 -11.94
C ASP A 63 -4.43 39.47 -12.88
N PRO A 64 -4.83 39.44 -14.18
CA PRO A 64 -4.57 40.54 -15.11
C PRO A 64 -5.36 41.82 -14.78
N ASP A 65 -6.15 41.85 -13.70
CA ASP A 65 -6.99 42.99 -13.33
C ASP A 65 -6.24 44.18 -12.74
N SER A 66 -4.97 44.01 -12.32
CA SER A 66 -4.13 45.16 -11.93
C SER A 66 -3.81 46.11 -13.10
N LYS A 67 -4.04 45.70 -14.36
CA LYS A 67 -3.73 46.56 -15.52
C LYS A 67 -4.81 47.57 -15.89
N LYS A 68 -5.95 47.59 -15.18
CA LYS A 68 -7.09 48.49 -15.47
C LYS A 68 -7.16 49.73 -14.58
N SER A 69 -6.23 49.87 -13.61
CA SER A 69 -6.24 50.99 -12.65
C SER A 69 -5.27 52.13 -13.01
N THR A 70 -4.63 52.11 -14.18
CA THR A 70 -3.61 53.12 -14.57
C THR A 70 -3.67 53.57 -16.04
N ALA A 71 -4.83 53.52 -16.70
CA ALA A 71 -4.99 54.14 -18.03
C ALA A 71 -6.38 54.75 -18.22
#